data_AF-A0A820ZT05-F1
#
_entry.id   AF-A0A820ZT05-F1
#
_cell.length_a   1.000
_cell.length_b   1.000
_cell.length_c   1.000
_cell.angle_alpha   90.00
_cell.angle_beta   90.00
_cell.angle_gamma   90.00
#
_symmetry.space_group_name_H-M   'P 1'
#
loop_
_entity.id
_entity.type
_entity.pdbx_description
1 polymer ?
#
loop_
_entity_poly.entity_id
_entity_poly.type
_entity_poly.pdbx_seq_one_letter_code
_entity_poly.pdbx_strand_id
1 'polypeptide(L)'
;MGAGCCGSKTQAIQPTSNHAAYRVKSPPITSKPETVPTRNKSPPAMRNDSVMQRFLKPSISGNNPLKLIDGYLNEPLASLEEALQPFNGQIDQLSYYIKEAKTKCHFPSEHNLTRDESAAIYIYTMKWSNKCLYDHLQEAWNSQDRSRMKPWYKYLRLFKSAFDKLPNAKKEIWQGTPFDESIIEKLSSKSPTLYTSMGLCLQSSNEIQDYLEKNGITKIILIGYESVNGKLIGAYSANPWNEALLFPGMKLGVASYNVIDANDSLTLHLKGLNDTPAPVRSKTPRPEKHFECANNAHNHSFFMQ
;
A
#
# COMPACT_ATOMS: atom_id res chain seq x y z
N MET A 1 -48.44 -86.15 12.84
CA MET A 1 -48.64 -86.20 14.31
C MET A 1 -47.86 -87.38 14.86
N GLY A 2 -46.98 -87.14 15.85
CA GLY A 2 -46.58 -88.15 16.84
C GLY A 2 -45.28 -88.93 16.64
N ALA A 3 -44.33 -88.63 17.52
CA ALA A 3 -43.37 -89.52 18.20
C ALA A 3 -42.04 -89.95 17.52
N GLY A 4 -40.98 -89.98 18.36
CA GLY A 4 -39.70 -90.68 18.15
C GLY A 4 -38.46 -89.77 18.28
N CYS A 5 -37.97 -89.43 19.49
CA CYS A 5 -36.91 -90.16 20.21
C CYS A 5 -35.69 -90.59 19.37
N CYS A 6 -34.52 -90.01 19.62
CA CYS A 6 -33.31 -90.75 20.07
C CYS A 6 -32.13 -89.78 20.25
N GLY A 7 -31.58 -89.75 21.48
CA GLY A 7 -30.25 -89.23 21.74
C GLY A 7 -29.23 -90.35 21.76
N SER A 8 -27.97 -90.03 21.49
CA SER A 8 -26.81 -90.86 21.87
C SER A 8 -25.58 -89.98 22.06
N LYS A 9 -25.06 -89.99 23.30
CA LYS A 9 -23.69 -89.58 23.66
C LYS A 9 -22.71 -90.67 23.23
N THR A 10 -21.54 -90.36 22.68
CA THR A 10 -20.31 -91.12 23.00
C THR A 10 -19.04 -90.30 22.75
N GLN A 11 -18.03 -90.63 23.55
CA GLN A 11 -16.78 -89.94 23.85
C GLN A 11 -15.69 -89.98 22.78
N ALA A 12 -14.83 -88.95 22.88
CA ALA A 12 -13.37 -88.91 22.76
C ALA A 12 -12.62 -90.07 22.08
N ILE A 13 -11.84 -89.73 21.04
CA ILE A 13 -10.52 -90.31 20.73
C ILE A 13 -9.68 -89.21 20.05
N GLN A 14 -8.54 -88.81 20.65
CA GLN A 14 -7.39 -88.27 19.90
C GLN A 14 -6.55 -89.47 19.41
N PRO A 15 -5.92 -89.37 18.23
CA PRO A 15 -4.47 -89.20 18.28
C PRO A 15 -3.84 -88.36 17.14
N THR A 16 -2.74 -87.74 17.54
CA THR A 16 -1.52 -87.31 16.84
C THR A 16 -1.32 -87.52 15.33
N SER A 17 -0.80 -86.45 14.73
CA SER A 17 0.44 -86.36 13.92
C SER A 17 0.31 -85.89 12.47
N ASN A 18 0.88 -84.69 12.27
CA ASN A 18 1.74 -84.23 11.18
C ASN A 18 1.47 -84.73 9.75
N HIS A 19 0.99 -83.81 8.91
CA HIS A 19 1.59 -83.63 7.59
C HIS A 19 1.61 -82.14 7.20
N ALA A 20 2.81 -81.70 6.84
CA ALA A 20 3.12 -80.35 6.41
C ALA A 20 2.47 -80.02 5.06
N ALA A 21 1.82 -78.86 4.97
CA ALA A 21 1.39 -78.27 3.71
C ALA A 21 1.91 -76.82 3.63
N TYR A 22 2.72 -76.59 2.60
CA TYR A 22 3.33 -75.31 2.25
C TYR A 22 2.27 -74.22 2.04
N ARG A 23 2.32 -73.14 2.83
CA ARG A 23 1.49 -71.94 2.63
C ARG A 23 2.35 -70.84 1.99
N VAL A 24 2.03 -70.54 0.74
CA VAL A 24 2.52 -69.36 0.00
C VAL A 24 2.11 -68.11 0.78
N LYS A 25 3.10 -67.31 1.20
CA LYS A 25 2.86 -66.00 1.83
C LYS A 25 2.55 -64.97 0.73
N SER A 26 1.31 -64.50 0.67
CA SER A 26 0.97 -63.28 -0.06
C SER A 26 1.68 -62.08 0.59
N PRO A 27 2.20 -61.10 -0.18
CA PRO A 27 2.83 -59.91 0.37
C PRO A 27 1.80 -59.02 1.08
N PRO A 28 2.22 -58.27 2.12
CA PRO A 28 1.32 -57.41 2.87
C PRO A 28 0.91 -56.19 2.02
N ILE A 29 -0.40 -55.95 1.94
CA ILE A 29 -0.99 -54.72 1.40
C ILE A 29 -0.63 -53.60 2.39
N THR A 30 0.33 -52.76 2.03
CA THR A 30 0.59 -51.49 2.70
C THR A 30 -0.44 -50.47 2.23
N SER A 31 -1.54 -50.36 2.97
CA SER A 31 -2.43 -49.20 2.88
C SER A 31 -1.68 -47.97 3.40
N LYS A 32 -1.27 -47.08 2.49
CA LYS A 32 -0.87 -45.73 2.87
C LYS A 32 -2.06 -45.04 3.53
N PRO A 33 -1.88 -44.34 4.66
CA PRO A 33 -2.95 -43.52 5.22
C PRO A 33 -3.26 -42.39 4.22
N GLU A 34 -4.52 -42.30 3.80
CA GLU A 34 -5.06 -41.13 3.12
C GLU A 34 -4.84 -39.91 4.03
N THR A 35 -3.97 -39.00 3.60
CA THR A 35 -3.86 -37.69 4.23
C THR A 35 -5.13 -36.93 3.92
N VAL A 36 -6.01 -36.85 4.92
CA VAL A 36 -7.15 -35.92 4.96
C VAL A 36 -6.62 -34.54 4.55
N PRO A 37 -7.16 -33.90 3.50
CA PRO A 37 -6.73 -32.56 3.13
C PRO A 37 -7.06 -31.64 4.30
N THR A 38 -6.02 -31.12 4.94
CA THR A 38 -6.14 -30.10 5.97
C THR A 38 -6.91 -28.94 5.36
N ARG A 39 -8.14 -28.73 5.83
CA ARG A 39 -8.92 -27.52 5.57
C ARG A 39 -8.00 -26.35 5.83
N ASN A 40 -7.57 -25.64 4.79
CA ASN A 40 -6.78 -24.42 4.91
C ASN A 40 -7.55 -23.50 5.84
N LYS A 41 -7.12 -23.44 7.11
CA LYS A 41 -7.72 -22.53 8.08
C LYS A 41 -7.46 -21.15 7.52
N SER A 42 -8.53 -20.39 7.29
CA SER A 42 -8.43 -18.98 6.95
C SER A 42 -7.46 -18.32 7.94
N PRO A 43 -6.44 -17.59 7.46
CA PRO A 43 -5.52 -16.92 8.35
C PRO A 43 -6.28 -16.01 9.31
N PRO A 44 -5.84 -15.90 10.57
CA PRO A 44 -6.53 -15.07 11.55
C PRO A 44 -6.61 -13.62 11.05
N ALA A 45 -7.79 -13.01 11.18
CA ALA A 45 -7.99 -11.61 10.87
C ALA A 45 -7.06 -10.76 11.77
N MET A 46 -6.26 -9.86 11.17
CA MET A 46 -5.41 -8.97 11.94
C MET A 46 -6.22 -7.91 12.69
N ARG A 47 -5.70 -7.49 13.85
CA ARG A 47 -6.26 -6.41 14.66
C ARG A 47 -6.21 -5.09 13.91
N ASN A 48 -7.22 -4.24 14.11
CA ASN A 48 -7.33 -2.89 13.55
C ASN A 48 -6.04 -2.05 13.71
N ASP A 49 -5.28 -2.29 14.78
CA ASP A 49 -4.02 -1.60 15.05
C ASP A 49 -3.01 -1.72 13.91
N SER A 50 -2.87 -2.89 13.28
CA SER A 50 -1.91 -3.08 12.19
C SER A 50 -2.33 -2.40 10.89
N VAL A 51 -3.63 -2.28 10.68
CA VAL A 51 -4.20 -1.60 9.52
C VAL A 51 -3.96 -0.08 9.63
N MET A 52 -4.09 0.47 10.85
CA MET A 52 -3.87 1.91 11.12
C MET A 52 -2.42 2.35 10.88
N GLN A 53 -1.44 1.49 11.13
CA GLN A 53 -0.01 1.82 10.94
C GLN A 53 0.33 2.33 9.53
N ARG A 54 -0.47 1.99 8.51
CA ARG A 54 -0.25 2.42 7.12
C ARG A 54 -0.53 3.91 6.90
N PHE A 55 -1.40 4.49 7.73
CA PHE A 55 -1.71 5.93 7.73
C PHE A 55 -0.76 6.73 8.61
N LEU A 56 0.10 6.05 9.38
CA LEU A 56 1.03 6.67 10.32
C LEU A 56 2.37 7.09 9.68
N LYS A 57 2.54 6.76 8.40
CA LYS A 57 3.76 7.01 7.64
C LYS A 57 3.53 8.12 6.61
N PRO A 58 4.13 9.31 6.79
CA PRO A 58 4.02 10.41 5.84
C PRO A 58 4.45 10.04 4.43
N SER A 59 3.61 10.36 3.45
CA SER A 59 3.83 10.08 2.03
C SER A 59 4.60 11.21 1.35
N ILE A 60 5.75 11.60 1.93
CA ILE A 60 6.57 12.73 1.48
C ILE A 60 7.99 12.23 1.20
N SER A 61 8.53 12.59 0.05
CA SER A 61 9.91 12.28 -0.36
C SER A 61 10.66 13.55 -0.78
N GLY A 62 11.94 13.64 -0.38
CA GLY A 62 12.85 14.68 -0.88
C GLY A 62 13.45 14.35 -2.26
N ASN A 63 13.35 13.09 -2.70
CA ASN A 63 13.75 12.64 -4.03
C ASN A 63 12.50 12.39 -4.88
N ASN A 64 12.56 12.63 -6.18
CA ASN A 64 11.47 12.27 -7.10
C ASN A 64 11.37 10.73 -7.21
N PRO A 65 10.33 10.08 -6.64
CA PRO A 65 10.24 8.62 -6.63
C PRO A 65 9.97 8.04 -8.02
N LEU A 66 9.50 8.85 -8.98
CA LEU A 66 9.29 8.39 -10.36
C LEU A 66 10.58 7.88 -11.01
N LYS A 67 11.75 8.35 -10.55
CA LYS A 67 13.05 7.85 -11.03
C LYS A 67 13.26 6.36 -10.74
N LEU A 68 12.64 5.84 -9.69
CA LEU A 68 12.77 4.43 -9.29
C LEU A 68 11.90 3.49 -10.12
N ILE A 69 10.84 4.03 -10.73
CA ILE A 69 9.88 3.25 -11.53
C ILE A 69 9.90 3.61 -13.00
N ASP A 70 10.83 4.45 -13.44
CA ASP A 70 10.99 4.79 -14.84
C ASP A 70 11.05 3.53 -15.73
N GLY A 71 10.22 3.51 -16.77
CA GLY A 71 9.97 2.35 -17.63
C GLY A 71 8.77 1.46 -17.26
N TYR A 72 8.14 1.60 -16.07
CA TYR A 72 7.00 0.74 -15.70
C TYR A 72 5.80 0.86 -16.65
N LEU A 73 5.61 2.02 -17.28
CA LEU A 73 4.54 2.25 -18.26
C LEU A 73 4.74 1.44 -19.55
N ASN A 74 5.96 0.98 -19.82
CA ASN A 74 6.29 0.18 -21.00
C ASN A 74 5.96 -1.31 -20.79
N GLU A 75 5.67 -1.73 -19.56
CA GLU A 75 5.18 -3.09 -19.32
C GLU A 75 3.79 -3.26 -19.93
N PRO A 76 3.49 -4.43 -20.52
CA PRO A 76 2.13 -4.75 -20.94
C PRO A 76 1.20 -4.80 -19.73
N LEU A 77 -0.06 -4.45 -19.92
CA LEU A 77 -1.10 -4.74 -18.93
C LEU A 77 -1.22 -6.27 -18.81
N ALA A 78 -1.16 -6.76 -17.58
CA ALA A 78 -1.14 -8.19 -17.25
C ALA A 78 -2.22 -8.50 -16.21
N SER A 79 -2.56 -9.77 -16.04
CA SER A 79 -3.45 -10.18 -14.93
C SER A 79 -2.77 -9.95 -13.58
N LEU A 80 -3.53 -9.96 -12.49
CA LEU A 80 -2.97 -9.82 -11.14
C LEU A 80 -1.98 -10.96 -10.81
N GLU A 81 -2.27 -12.20 -11.24
CA GLU A 81 -1.37 -13.35 -11.07
C GLU A 81 -0.04 -13.14 -11.82
N GLU A 82 -0.11 -12.73 -13.09
CA GLU A 82 1.07 -12.51 -13.92
C GLU A 82 1.92 -11.36 -13.39
N ALA A 83 1.26 -10.28 -12.94
CA ALA A 83 1.92 -9.09 -12.40
C ALA A 83 2.65 -9.36 -11.08
N LEU A 84 2.16 -10.30 -10.27
CA LEU A 84 2.73 -10.67 -8.98
C LEU A 84 3.55 -11.97 -9.00
N GLN A 85 3.68 -12.61 -10.16
CA GLN A 85 4.45 -13.83 -10.34
C GLN A 85 5.88 -13.75 -9.77
N PRO A 86 6.64 -12.64 -9.92
CA PRO A 86 8.01 -12.54 -9.39
C PRO A 86 8.11 -12.72 -7.87
N PHE A 87 7.02 -12.55 -7.14
CA PHE A 87 6.96 -12.60 -5.67
C PHE A 87 6.42 -13.93 -5.12
N ASN A 88 6.13 -14.90 -5.99
CA ASN A 88 5.75 -16.24 -5.55
C ASN A 88 6.86 -16.87 -4.71
N GLY A 89 6.50 -17.35 -3.52
CA GLY A 89 7.45 -17.90 -2.55
C GLY A 89 8.26 -16.86 -1.77
N GLN A 90 8.15 -15.56 -2.10
CA GLN A 90 8.74 -14.47 -1.31
C GLN A 90 7.71 -13.84 -0.37
N ILE A 91 6.46 -13.70 -0.84
CA ILE A 91 5.35 -13.19 -0.03
C ILE A 91 4.50 -14.37 0.43
N ASP A 92 4.37 -14.50 1.75
CA ASP A 92 3.64 -15.60 2.37
C ASP A 92 2.18 -15.64 1.89
N GLN A 93 1.78 -16.82 1.42
CA GLN A 93 0.42 -17.14 0.96
C GLN A 93 -0.09 -16.24 -0.18
N LEU A 94 0.80 -15.64 -0.96
CA LEU A 94 0.45 -14.71 -2.04
C LEU A 94 -0.63 -15.27 -2.98
N SER A 95 -0.51 -16.52 -3.42
CA SER A 95 -1.48 -17.14 -4.33
C SER A 95 -2.89 -17.29 -3.72
N TYR A 96 -2.98 -17.48 -2.40
CA TYR A 96 -4.27 -17.52 -1.69
C TYR A 96 -4.90 -16.12 -1.69
N TYR A 97 -4.10 -15.10 -1.35
CA TYR A 97 -4.58 -13.72 -1.25
C TYR A 97 -4.89 -13.06 -2.60
N ILE A 98 -4.24 -13.49 -3.70
CA ILE A 98 -4.65 -13.10 -5.05
C ILE A 98 -6.07 -13.62 -5.36
N LYS A 99 -6.36 -14.89 -5.04
CA LYS A 99 -7.70 -15.48 -5.23
C LYS A 99 -8.74 -14.78 -4.36
N GLU A 100 -8.39 -14.52 -3.10
CA GLU A 100 -9.25 -13.80 -2.18
C GLU A 100 -9.55 -12.39 -2.70
N ALA A 101 -8.54 -11.65 -3.12
CA ALA A 101 -8.71 -10.32 -3.70
C ALA A 101 -9.62 -10.33 -4.92
N LYS A 102 -9.45 -11.26 -5.85
CA LYS A 102 -10.34 -11.39 -7.02
C LYS A 102 -11.78 -11.77 -6.68
N THR A 103 -11.97 -12.44 -5.55
CA THR A 103 -13.30 -12.88 -5.07
C THR A 103 -14.01 -11.74 -4.35
N LYS A 104 -13.29 -10.98 -3.53
CA LYS A 104 -13.85 -9.96 -2.63
C LYS A 104 -13.77 -8.54 -3.16
N CYS A 105 -12.98 -8.29 -4.21
CA CYS A 105 -12.88 -6.97 -4.82
C CYS A 105 -14.25 -6.49 -5.30
N HIS A 106 -14.44 -5.19 -5.30
CA HIS A 106 -15.66 -4.57 -5.81
C HIS A 106 -15.72 -4.70 -7.34
N PHE A 107 -16.58 -5.60 -7.79
CA PHE A 107 -16.82 -5.88 -9.20
C PHE A 107 -18.25 -6.40 -9.40
N PRO A 108 -19.02 -5.90 -10.38
CA PRO A 108 -18.66 -4.91 -11.39
C PRO A 108 -18.38 -3.52 -10.81
N SER A 109 -17.45 -2.80 -11.43
CA SER A 109 -17.02 -1.46 -11.01
C SER A 109 -17.84 -0.39 -11.73
N GLU A 110 -18.37 0.56 -10.97
CA GLU A 110 -19.01 1.80 -11.43
C GLU A 110 -18.01 2.78 -12.07
N HIS A 111 -16.71 2.55 -11.90
CA HIS A 111 -15.61 3.34 -12.45
C HIS A 111 -14.89 2.63 -13.62
N ASN A 112 -15.50 1.57 -14.18
CA ASN A 112 -14.96 0.80 -15.30
C ASN A 112 -13.59 0.14 -15.02
N LEU A 113 -13.33 -0.23 -13.76
CA LEU A 113 -12.19 -1.09 -13.44
C LEU A 113 -12.49 -2.53 -13.90
N THR A 114 -11.48 -3.17 -14.48
CA THR A 114 -11.50 -4.62 -14.68
C THR A 114 -11.44 -5.34 -13.33
N ARG A 115 -11.75 -6.63 -13.31
CA ARG A 115 -11.62 -7.44 -12.09
C ARG A 115 -10.18 -7.43 -11.57
N ASP A 116 -9.17 -7.52 -12.45
CA ASP A 116 -7.76 -7.48 -12.06
C ASP A 116 -7.34 -6.12 -11.50
N GLU A 117 -7.83 -5.01 -12.07
CA GLU A 117 -7.57 -3.67 -11.56
C GLU A 117 -8.20 -3.45 -10.18
N SER A 118 -9.46 -3.88 -9.98
CA SER A 118 -10.15 -3.81 -8.69
C SER A 118 -9.45 -4.68 -7.64
N ALA A 119 -9.07 -5.91 -8.02
CA ALA A 119 -8.34 -6.83 -7.16
C ALA A 119 -6.94 -6.32 -6.80
N ALA A 120 -6.26 -5.59 -7.69
CA ALA A 120 -4.95 -4.99 -7.41
C ALA A 120 -5.01 -3.95 -6.28
N ILE A 121 -6.06 -3.12 -6.24
CA ILE A 121 -6.28 -2.17 -5.13
C ILE A 121 -6.65 -2.92 -3.85
N TYR A 122 -7.53 -3.92 -3.96
CA TYR A 122 -7.96 -4.71 -2.82
C TYR A 122 -6.79 -5.41 -2.13
N ILE A 123 -5.92 -6.11 -2.89
CA ILE A 123 -4.76 -6.80 -2.29
C ILE A 123 -3.72 -5.84 -1.71
N TYR A 124 -3.55 -4.65 -2.31
CA TYR A 124 -2.67 -3.61 -1.76
C TYR A 124 -3.14 -3.11 -0.39
N THR A 125 -4.45 -3.02 -0.20
CA THR A 125 -5.05 -2.53 1.04
C THR A 125 -5.28 -3.63 2.08
N MET A 126 -5.09 -4.89 1.71
CA MET A 126 -5.26 -6.01 2.61
C MET A 126 -4.04 -6.21 3.51
N LYS A 127 -4.27 -6.27 4.81
CA LYS A 127 -3.22 -6.47 5.82
C LYS A 127 -3.40 -7.84 6.50
N TRP A 128 -2.74 -8.85 5.95
CA TRP A 128 -2.84 -10.23 6.46
C TRP A 128 -1.66 -10.69 7.31
N SER A 129 -0.54 -9.98 7.23
CA SER A 129 0.65 -10.21 8.04
C SER A 129 1.50 -8.94 8.08
N ASN A 130 2.59 -8.96 8.85
CA ASN A 130 3.60 -7.90 8.84
C ASN A 130 4.56 -7.97 7.63
N LYS A 131 4.33 -8.91 6.71
CA LYS A 131 5.09 -9.10 5.47
C LYS A 131 4.13 -9.35 4.31
N CYS A 132 3.04 -8.59 4.24
CA CYS A 132 2.09 -8.70 3.14
C CYS A 132 2.60 -7.95 1.89
N LEU A 133 1.77 -7.89 0.85
CA LEU A 133 2.11 -7.19 -0.39
C LEU A 133 2.45 -5.72 -0.16
N TYR A 134 1.65 -5.03 0.66
CA TYR A 134 1.88 -3.64 1.03
C TYR A 134 3.29 -3.46 1.62
N ASP A 135 3.68 -4.29 2.58
CA ASP A 135 4.95 -4.15 3.29
C ASP A 135 6.14 -4.32 2.34
N HIS A 136 6.12 -5.37 1.50
CA HIS A 136 7.19 -5.62 0.54
C HIS A 136 7.33 -4.50 -0.49
N LEU A 137 6.21 -3.95 -0.97
CA LEU A 137 6.24 -2.82 -1.90
C LEU A 137 6.77 -1.56 -1.21
N GLN A 138 6.33 -1.27 0.01
CA GLN A 138 6.85 -0.13 0.77
C GLN A 138 8.32 -0.28 1.12
N GLU A 139 8.81 -1.48 1.40
CA GLU A 139 10.24 -1.77 1.58
C GLU A 139 11.04 -1.52 0.31
N ALA A 140 10.53 -1.95 -0.85
CA ALA A 140 11.17 -1.67 -2.14
C ALA A 140 11.26 -0.16 -2.40
N TRP A 141 10.19 0.60 -2.13
CA TRP A 141 10.22 2.07 -2.21
C TRP A 141 11.24 2.70 -1.26
N ASN A 142 11.31 2.24 -0.01
CA ASN A 142 12.23 2.79 1.00
C ASN A 142 13.69 2.47 0.70
N SER A 143 13.96 1.37 -0.03
CA SER A 143 15.32 1.00 -0.39
C SER A 143 16.01 2.01 -1.30
N GLN A 144 15.24 2.86 -2.00
CA GLN A 144 15.73 3.79 -3.02
C GLN A 144 16.55 3.08 -4.12
N ASP A 145 16.35 1.78 -4.28
CA ASP A 145 17.05 0.93 -5.24
C ASP A 145 16.11 0.55 -6.40
N ARG A 146 16.44 1.05 -7.60
CA ARG A 146 15.70 0.75 -8.83
C ARG A 146 15.68 -0.75 -9.15
N SER A 147 16.74 -1.49 -8.81
CA SER A 147 16.80 -2.93 -9.04
C SER A 147 15.75 -3.69 -8.22
N ARG A 148 15.46 -3.21 -7.00
CA ARG A 148 14.41 -3.74 -6.12
C ARG A 148 13.00 -3.34 -6.57
N MET A 149 12.86 -2.21 -7.28
CA MET A 149 11.58 -1.77 -7.85
C MET A 149 11.24 -2.47 -9.16
N LYS A 150 12.23 -2.88 -9.97
CA LYS A 150 12.00 -3.48 -11.30
C LYS A 150 11.03 -4.68 -11.30
N PRO A 151 11.09 -5.64 -10.36
CA PRO A 151 10.13 -6.75 -10.30
C PRO A 151 8.66 -6.31 -10.12
N TRP A 152 8.43 -5.09 -9.62
CA TRP A 152 7.09 -4.54 -9.40
C TRP A 152 6.48 -3.87 -10.63
N TYR A 153 7.20 -3.69 -11.73
CA TYR A 153 6.76 -2.83 -12.83
C TYR A 153 5.42 -3.28 -13.44
N LYS A 154 5.21 -4.59 -13.66
CA LYS A 154 3.94 -5.11 -14.16
C LYS A 154 2.79 -4.85 -13.18
N TYR A 155 3.04 -5.04 -11.89
CA TYR A 155 2.07 -4.72 -10.85
C TYR A 155 1.75 -3.22 -10.79
N LEU A 156 2.76 -2.35 -10.84
CA LEU A 156 2.58 -0.91 -10.88
C LEU A 156 1.85 -0.45 -12.14
N ARG A 157 2.07 -1.11 -13.29
CA ARG A 157 1.35 -0.83 -14.54
C ARG A 157 -0.14 -1.13 -14.40
N LEU A 158 -0.49 -2.30 -13.86
CA LEU A 158 -1.87 -2.69 -13.56
C LEU A 158 -2.51 -1.77 -12.53
N PHE A 159 -1.81 -1.53 -11.43
CA PHE A 159 -2.26 -0.69 -10.33
C PHE A 159 -2.47 0.76 -10.75
N LYS A 160 -1.59 1.32 -11.58
CA LYS A 160 -1.74 2.67 -12.13
C LYS A 160 -2.94 2.77 -13.07
N SER A 161 -3.18 1.75 -13.89
CA SER A 161 -4.36 1.68 -14.75
C SER A 161 -5.66 1.74 -13.93
N ALA A 162 -5.71 1.02 -12.81
CA ALA A 162 -6.81 1.09 -11.84
C ALA A 162 -6.91 2.49 -11.21
N PHE A 163 -5.79 3.03 -10.72
CA PHE A 163 -5.70 4.34 -10.08
C PHE A 163 -6.24 5.47 -10.96
N ASP A 164 -5.91 5.47 -12.25
CA ASP A 164 -6.29 6.56 -13.16
C ASP A 164 -7.80 6.65 -13.41
N LYS A 165 -8.52 5.54 -13.27
CA LYS A 165 -9.97 5.46 -13.46
C LYS A 165 -10.79 5.94 -12.26
N LEU A 166 -10.16 6.01 -11.09
CA LEU A 166 -10.84 6.34 -9.85
C LEU A 166 -11.14 7.84 -9.71
N PRO A 167 -12.13 8.21 -8.88
CA PRO A 167 -12.46 9.60 -8.66
C PRO A 167 -11.41 10.26 -7.76
N ASN A 168 -11.06 11.50 -8.08
CA ASN A 168 -10.18 12.31 -7.24
C ASN A 168 -10.89 12.69 -5.94
N ALA A 169 -10.14 12.73 -4.84
CA ALA A 169 -10.56 13.37 -3.62
C ALA A 169 -10.79 14.87 -3.89
N LYS A 170 -11.96 15.38 -3.50
CA LYS A 170 -12.32 16.80 -3.61
C LYS A 170 -11.89 17.63 -2.40
N LYS A 171 -11.53 16.95 -1.31
CA LYS A 171 -11.11 17.53 -0.03
C LYS A 171 -9.72 17.01 0.30
N GLU A 172 -9.10 17.61 1.31
CA GLU A 172 -7.86 17.09 1.87
C GLU A 172 -8.01 15.65 2.32
N ILE A 173 -6.97 14.87 2.05
CA ILE A 173 -6.79 13.53 2.59
C ILE A 173 -5.63 13.56 3.56
N TRP A 174 -5.67 12.68 4.54
CA TRP A 174 -4.94 12.84 5.78
C TRP A 174 -4.06 11.64 6.07
N GLN A 175 -2.88 11.94 6.58
CA GLN A 175 -2.03 11.02 7.34
C GLN A 175 -1.70 11.68 8.67
N GLY A 176 -1.16 10.91 9.60
CA GLY A 176 -0.65 11.45 10.85
C GLY A 176 0.55 10.67 11.30
N THR A 177 1.27 11.12 12.30
CA THR A 177 2.42 10.39 12.82
C THR A 177 2.74 10.90 14.22
N PRO A 178 3.34 10.09 15.11
CA PRO A 178 4.01 10.64 16.29
C PRO A 178 4.99 11.73 15.86
N PHE A 179 5.16 12.76 16.69
CA PHE A 179 6.03 13.87 16.33
C PHE A 179 7.44 13.41 15.94
N ASP A 180 7.86 13.85 14.76
CA ASP A 180 9.14 13.55 14.15
C ASP A 180 9.75 14.84 13.62
N GLU A 181 10.78 15.31 14.32
CA GLU A 181 11.50 16.54 13.99
C GLU A 181 12.11 16.51 12.58
N SER A 182 12.47 15.32 12.08
CA SER A 182 13.04 15.16 10.73
C SER A 182 12.07 15.57 9.62
N ILE A 183 10.76 15.52 9.88
CA ILE A 183 9.75 16.03 8.96
C ILE A 183 9.87 17.55 8.90
N ILE A 184 9.94 18.22 10.05
CA ILE A 184 10.02 19.68 10.13
C ILE A 184 11.33 20.21 9.52
N GLU A 185 12.45 19.56 9.80
CA GLU A 185 13.74 19.89 9.20
C GLU A 185 13.70 19.80 7.67
N LYS A 186 13.09 18.72 7.14
CA LYS A 186 12.93 18.51 5.69
C LYS A 186 12.14 19.64 5.04
N LEU A 187 11.06 20.10 5.69
CA LEU A 187 10.22 21.19 5.21
C LEU A 187 10.90 22.56 5.34
N SER A 188 11.75 22.75 6.35
CA SER A 188 12.41 24.03 6.65
C SER A 188 13.69 24.28 5.85
N SER A 189 14.18 23.28 5.12
CA SER A 189 15.37 23.43 4.27
C SER A 189 15.16 24.53 3.20
N LYS A 190 16.21 25.24 2.80
CA LYS A 190 16.11 26.46 1.96
C LYS A 190 15.51 26.26 0.56
N SER A 191 15.31 25.02 0.10
CA SER A 191 14.66 24.70 -1.17
C SER A 191 14.30 23.21 -1.26
N PRO A 192 13.38 22.68 -0.45
CA PRO A 192 13.01 21.27 -0.52
C PRO A 192 12.05 21.11 -1.69
N THR A 193 12.53 20.53 -2.81
CA THR A 193 11.57 20.01 -3.79
C THR A 193 11.01 18.71 -3.22
N LEU A 194 9.79 18.78 -2.71
CA LEU A 194 9.10 17.64 -2.13
C LEU A 194 8.24 16.96 -3.18
N TYR A 195 8.08 15.65 -3.04
CA TYR A 195 7.23 14.84 -3.89
C TYR A 195 6.33 13.95 -3.03
N THR A 196 5.14 13.61 -3.53
CA THR A 196 4.37 12.51 -2.97
C THR A 196 5.17 11.21 -3.14
N SER A 197 5.19 10.39 -2.11
CA SER A 197 5.49 8.96 -2.23
C SER A 197 4.19 8.15 -2.29
N MET A 198 4.30 6.85 -2.56
CA MET A 198 3.14 5.96 -2.57
C MET A 198 2.64 5.74 -1.13
N GLY A 199 1.35 5.96 -0.90
CA GLY A 199 0.78 5.78 0.43
C GLY A 199 -0.73 5.82 0.50
N LEU A 200 -1.24 5.42 1.67
CA LEU A 200 -2.66 5.39 2.00
C LEU A 200 -2.99 6.52 2.96
N CYS A 201 -4.14 7.16 2.73
CA CYS A 201 -4.64 8.29 3.50
C CYS A 201 -6.08 8.01 3.97
N LEU A 202 -6.54 8.71 4.99
CA LEU A 202 -7.94 8.77 5.37
C LEU A 202 -8.56 10.08 4.89
N GLN A 203 -9.87 10.12 4.73
CA GLN A 203 -10.59 11.36 4.42
C GLN A 203 -10.84 12.24 5.66
N SER A 204 -10.46 11.78 6.86
CA SER A 204 -10.66 12.48 8.12
C SER A 204 -9.38 12.45 8.96
N SER A 205 -8.96 13.61 9.46
CA SER A 205 -7.85 13.72 10.43
C SER A 205 -8.21 13.16 11.80
N ASN A 206 -9.48 13.29 12.21
CA ASN A 206 -9.94 12.92 13.54
C ASN A 206 -9.73 11.41 13.82
N GLU A 207 -9.95 10.56 12.81
CA GLU A 207 -9.74 9.11 12.95
C GLU A 207 -8.28 8.76 13.28
N ILE A 208 -7.34 9.53 12.73
CA ILE A 208 -5.90 9.33 12.94
C ILE A 208 -5.49 9.87 14.31
N GLN A 209 -5.96 11.08 14.64
CA GLN A 209 -5.71 11.71 15.92
C GLN A 209 -6.26 10.84 17.07
N ASP A 210 -7.53 10.45 17.02
CA ASP A 210 -8.17 9.57 18.00
C ASP A 210 -7.38 8.28 18.19
N TYR A 211 -6.88 7.68 17.10
CA TYR A 211 -6.11 6.46 17.17
C TYR A 211 -4.77 6.68 17.89
N LEU A 212 -4.04 7.74 17.54
CA LEU A 212 -2.75 8.06 18.17
C LEU A 212 -2.91 8.37 19.66
N GLU A 213 -3.90 9.19 20.02
CA GLU A 213 -4.17 9.56 21.42
C GLU A 213 -4.61 8.35 22.26
N LYS A 214 -5.48 7.48 21.73
CA LYS A 214 -5.88 6.23 22.42
C LYS A 214 -4.69 5.28 22.64
N ASN A 215 -3.64 5.38 21.84
CA ASN A 215 -2.40 4.64 21.99
C ASN A 215 -1.34 5.39 22.83
N GLY A 216 -1.73 6.47 23.52
CA GLY A 216 -0.85 7.21 24.43
C GLY A 216 0.12 8.15 23.74
N ILE A 217 -0.04 8.42 22.45
CA ILE A 217 0.78 9.40 21.72
C ILE A 217 0.21 10.79 21.97
N THR A 218 0.98 11.63 22.66
CA THR A 218 0.52 12.97 23.12
C THR A 218 1.00 14.13 22.26
N LYS A 219 2.02 13.92 21.42
CA LYS A 219 2.56 14.92 20.49
C LYS A 219 2.53 14.35 19.07
N ILE A 220 1.73 14.97 18.20
CA ILE A 220 1.34 14.40 16.89
C ILE A 220 1.65 15.41 15.77
N ILE A 221 1.98 14.90 14.59
CA ILE A 221 1.93 15.68 13.35
C ILE A 221 0.82 15.12 12.48
N LEU A 222 -0.22 15.92 12.20
CA LEU A 222 -1.25 15.64 11.21
C LEU A 222 -0.85 16.27 9.88
N ILE A 223 -0.98 15.53 8.78
CA ILE A 223 -0.55 15.97 7.45
C ILE A 223 -1.74 15.87 6.49
N GLY A 224 -2.23 17.03 6.07
CA GLY A 224 -3.25 17.18 5.04
C GLY A 224 -2.62 17.31 3.66
N TYR A 225 -3.15 16.58 2.69
CA TYR A 225 -2.74 16.66 1.29
C TYR A 225 -3.90 17.20 0.43
N GLU A 226 -3.70 18.37 -0.16
CA GLU A 226 -4.65 19.05 -1.03
C GLU A 226 -4.16 19.06 -2.49
N SER A 227 -5.06 18.91 -3.47
CA SER A 227 -4.72 19.06 -4.91
C SER A 227 -3.60 18.12 -5.40
N VAL A 228 -3.41 16.97 -4.76
CA VAL A 228 -2.34 16.00 -5.07
C VAL A 228 -2.78 14.83 -5.97
N ASN A 229 -3.97 14.92 -6.59
CA ASN A 229 -4.61 13.83 -7.33
C ASN A 229 -4.80 12.54 -6.50
N GLY A 230 -5.05 12.66 -5.19
CA GLY A 230 -5.40 11.51 -4.36
C GLY A 230 -6.70 10.85 -4.85
N LYS A 231 -6.76 9.53 -4.87
CA LYS A 231 -7.91 8.76 -5.39
C LYS A 231 -8.71 8.14 -4.27
N LEU A 232 -10.03 8.26 -4.31
CA LEU A 232 -10.90 7.61 -3.32
C LEU A 232 -10.98 6.12 -3.62
N ILE A 233 -10.66 5.28 -2.64
CA ILE A 233 -10.58 3.83 -2.81
C ILE A 233 -11.45 3.06 -1.82
N GLY A 234 -12.30 3.72 -1.00
CA GLY A 234 -13.09 3.07 0.04
C GLY A 234 -13.88 1.83 -0.44
N ALA A 235 -14.56 1.92 -1.60
CA ALA A 235 -15.27 0.78 -2.18
C ALA A 235 -14.35 -0.34 -2.70
N TYR A 236 -13.08 -0.03 -3.00
CA TYR A 236 -12.09 -0.93 -3.58
C TYR A 236 -11.10 -1.47 -2.54
N SER A 237 -11.18 -0.99 -1.30
CA SER A 237 -10.31 -1.36 -0.20
C SER A 237 -10.79 -2.65 0.47
N ALA A 238 -9.85 -3.39 1.07
CA ALA A 238 -10.14 -4.50 1.96
C ALA A 238 -10.67 -4.05 3.34
N ASN A 239 -10.63 -2.75 3.65
CA ASN A 239 -11.01 -2.20 4.95
C ASN A 239 -12.25 -1.29 4.82
N PRO A 240 -13.08 -1.19 5.89
CA PRO A 240 -14.30 -0.39 5.86
C PRO A 240 -14.06 1.12 5.98
N TRP A 241 -12.82 1.58 5.93
CA TRP A 241 -12.48 2.99 6.14
C TRP A 241 -12.62 3.82 4.88
N ASN A 242 -12.79 5.12 5.07
CA ASN A 242 -12.83 6.11 3.99
C ASN A 242 -11.42 6.38 3.47
N GLU A 243 -10.81 5.35 2.89
CA GLU A 243 -9.43 5.38 2.41
C GLU A 243 -9.30 6.15 1.08
N ALA A 244 -8.17 6.83 0.95
CA ALA A 244 -7.68 7.42 -0.27
C ALA A 244 -6.24 6.97 -0.53
N LEU A 245 -5.83 7.07 -1.79
CA LEU A 245 -4.56 6.57 -2.28
C LEU A 245 -3.76 7.70 -2.92
N LEU A 246 -2.49 7.80 -2.57
CA LEU A 246 -1.50 8.67 -3.19
C LEU A 246 -0.62 7.85 -4.13
N PHE A 247 -0.51 8.31 -5.38
CA PHE A 247 0.50 7.82 -6.30
C PHE A 247 1.76 8.69 -6.17
N PRO A 248 2.97 8.10 -6.29
CA PRO A 248 4.21 8.86 -6.16
C PRO A 248 4.42 9.85 -7.31
N GLY A 249 5.13 10.95 -7.03
CA GLY A 249 5.70 11.83 -8.04
C GLY A 249 5.06 13.21 -8.20
N MET A 250 3.96 13.50 -7.52
CA MET A 250 3.39 14.86 -7.51
C MET A 250 4.28 15.79 -6.70
N LYS A 251 4.66 16.95 -7.25
CA LYS A 251 5.41 17.96 -6.49
C LYS A 251 4.54 18.56 -5.39
N LEU A 252 5.13 18.82 -4.23
CA LEU A 252 4.44 19.37 -3.07
C LEU A 252 5.04 20.72 -2.67
N GLY A 253 4.17 21.64 -2.28
CA GLY A 253 4.51 22.85 -1.56
C GLY A 253 3.86 22.86 -0.18
N VAL A 254 4.49 23.52 0.78
CA VAL A 254 3.89 23.78 2.10
C VAL A 254 2.89 24.92 1.96
N ALA A 255 1.61 24.66 2.20
CA ALA A 255 0.57 25.67 2.19
C ALA A 255 0.50 26.41 3.53
N SER A 256 0.53 25.68 4.64
CA SER A 256 0.56 26.23 6.00
C SER A 256 1.00 25.17 7.02
N TYR A 257 1.42 25.62 8.19
CA TYR A 257 1.58 24.78 9.38
C TYR A 257 1.02 25.52 10.61
N ASN A 258 0.38 24.79 11.52
CA ASN A 258 -0.23 25.35 12.73
C ASN A 258 0.09 24.48 13.94
N VAL A 259 0.31 25.09 15.10
CA VAL A 259 0.34 24.39 16.39
C VAL A 259 -1.09 24.14 16.83
N ILE A 260 -1.42 22.89 17.17
CA ILE A 260 -2.79 22.44 17.46
C ILE A 260 -3.13 22.57 18.94
N ASP A 261 -2.15 22.33 19.82
CA ASP A 261 -2.38 22.20 21.26
C ASP A 261 -1.16 22.64 22.10
N ALA A 262 -1.32 22.58 23.42
CA ALA A 262 -0.26 22.88 24.39
C ALA A 262 0.87 21.83 24.42
N ASN A 263 0.72 20.71 23.71
CA ASN A 263 1.75 19.67 23.61
C ASN A 263 2.66 19.88 22.38
N ASP A 264 2.49 20.99 21.65
CA ASP A 264 3.15 21.28 20.38
C ASP A 264 2.81 20.26 19.27
N SER A 265 1.60 19.69 19.28
CA SER A 265 1.13 18.95 18.10
C SER A 265 1.00 19.90 16.91
N LEU A 266 1.25 19.40 15.69
CA LEU A 266 1.29 20.21 14.48
C LEU A 266 0.29 19.71 13.44
N THR A 267 -0.42 20.64 12.79
CA THR A 267 -1.09 20.36 11.52
C THR A 267 -0.27 20.95 10.39
N LEU A 268 0.11 20.13 9.43
CA LEU A 268 0.80 20.50 8.21
C LEU A 268 -0.15 20.36 7.03
N HIS A 269 -0.31 21.42 6.25
CA HIS A 269 -1.06 21.38 5.00
C HIS A 269 -0.09 21.43 3.82
N LEU A 270 -0.14 20.39 2.98
CA LEU A 270 0.66 20.27 1.77
C LEU A 270 -0.24 20.37 0.54
N LYS A 271 0.22 21.09 -0.47
CA LYS A 271 -0.50 21.29 -1.72
C LYS A 271 0.26 20.76 -2.91
N GLY A 272 -0.43 20.06 -3.79
CA GLY A 272 0.10 19.67 -5.09
C GLY A 272 0.44 20.90 -5.93
N LEU A 273 1.67 20.94 -6.45
CA LEU A 273 2.12 21.97 -7.36
C LEU A 273 1.89 21.46 -8.78
N ASN A 274 0.90 22.02 -9.46
CA ASN A 274 0.74 21.76 -10.89
C ASN A 274 1.96 22.35 -11.61
N ASP A 275 2.60 21.54 -12.46
CA ASP A 275 3.58 22.03 -13.43
C ASP A 275 2.84 22.83 -14.52
N THR A 276 2.22 23.96 -14.16
CA THR A 276 1.94 24.99 -15.15
C THR A 276 3.30 25.48 -15.63
N PRO A 277 3.64 25.38 -16.94
CA PRO A 277 4.81 26.06 -17.44
C PRO A 277 4.66 27.53 -17.06
N ALA A 278 5.67 28.08 -16.40
CA ALA A 278 5.71 29.52 -16.12
C ALA A 278 5.34 30.25 -17.42
N PRO A 279 4.43 31.25 -17.39
CA PRO A 279 4.12 32.00 -18.59
C PRO A 279 5.45 32.49 -19.15
N VAL A 280 5.73 32.11 -20.40
CA VAL A 280 6.89 32.57 -21.15
C VAL A 280 6.87 34.09 -20.99
N ARG A 281 7.81 34.64 -20.21
CA ARG A 281 8.05 36.08 -20.19
C ARG A 281 8.34 36.44 -21.64
N SER A 282 7.37 37.03 -22.32
CA SER A 282 7.60 37.68 -23.59
C SER A 282 8.72 38.67 -23.31
N LYS A 283 9.85 38.48 -23.99
CA LYS A 283 10.91 39.48 -24.04
C LYS A 283 10.33 40.67 -24.80
N THR A 284 9.56 41.51 -24.11
CA THR A 284 9.35 42.87 -24.56
C THR A 284 10.70 43.58 -24.44
N PRO A 285 11.21 44.19 -25.51
CA PRO A 285 12.46 44.92 -25.43
C PRO A 285 12.30 46.05 -24.41
N ARG A 286 13.25 46.08 -23.47
CA ARG A 286 13.39 47.14 -22.48
C ARG A 286 13.58 48.46 -23.25
N PRO A 287 12.75 49.50 -23.04
CA PRO A 287 13.03 50.80 -23.63
C PRO A 287 14.35 51.31 -23.05
N GLU A 288 15.29 51.63 -23.94
CA GLU A 288 16.56 52.26 -23.63
C GLU A 288 16.29 53.54 -22.85
N LYS A 289 16.68 53.56 -21.57
CA LYS A 289 16.82 54.81 -20.84
C LYS A 289 18.13 55.43 -21.30
N HIS A 290 18.02 56.43 -22.17
CA HIS A 290 19.07 57.40 -22.42
C HIS A 290 19.55 57.98 -21.09
N PHE A 291 20.78 57.65 -20.72
CA PHE A 291 21.54 58.36 -19.70
C PHE A 291 22.12 59.61 -20.36
N GLU A 292 21.50 60.77 -20.14
CA GLU A 292 22.19 62.04 -20.32
C GLU A 292 22.97 62.34 -19.03
N CYS A 293 24.30 62.22 -19.13
CA CYS A 293 25.22 62.90 -18.23
C CYS A 293 25.72 64.16 -18.93
N ALA A 294 25.43 65.33 -18.38
CA ALA A 294 26.21 66.55 -18.65
C ALA A 294 26.23 67.47 -17.43
N ASN A 295 27.40 67.43 -16.80
CA ASN A 295 28.10 68.43 -15.99
C ASN A 295 27.62 69.89 -16.00
N ASN A 296 27.81 70.48 -14.81
CA ASN A 296 28.65 71.66 -14.53
C ASN A 296 27.99 72.95 -14.00
N ALA A 297 28.45 73.28 -12.79
CA ALA A 297 29.06 74.54 -12.38
C ALA A 297 28.20 75.74 -11.96
N HIS A 298 28.48 76.17 -10.72
CA HIS A 298 28.68 77.54 -10.25
C HIS A 298 27.56 78.58 -10.48
N ASN A 299 26.98 79.08 -9.39
CA ASN A 299 27.38 80.42 -8.92
C ASN A 299 26.88 80.79 -7.51
N HIS A 300 27.72 81.60 -6.88
CA HIS A 300 27.61 82.33 -5.61
C HIS A 300 26.34 83.19 -5.44
N SER A 301 25.88 83.35 -4.18
CA SER A 301 25.80 84.62 -3.42
C SER A 301 24.81 84.47 -2.23
N PHE A 302 25.27 84.61 -0.98
CA PHE A 302 25.02 85.75 -0.05
C PHE A 302 23.52 86.00 0.26
N PHE A 303 23.03 86.05 1.51
CA PHE A 303 23.46 86.88 2.65
C PHE A 303 22.98 86.31 4.00
N MET A 304 23.74 86.59 5.06
CA MET A 304 23.32 86.52 6.47
C MET A 304 22.22 87.55 6.80
N GLN A 305 21.22 87.13 7.59
CA GLN A 305 20.92 87.65 8.93
C GLN A 305 19.99 86.69 9.65
#